data_AF-A0A950SWB3-F1
#
_entry.id   AF-A0A950SWB3-F1
#
_cell.length_a   1.000
_cell.length_b   1.000
_cell.length_c   1.000
_cell.angle_alpha   90.00
_cell.angle_beta   90.00
_cell.angle_gamma   90.00
#
_symmetry.space_group_name_H-M   'P 1'
#
loop_
_entity.id
_entity.type
_entity.pdbx_description
1 polymer ?
#
loop_
_entity_poly.entity_id
_entity_poly.type
_entity_poly.pdbx_seq_one_letter_code
_entity_poly.pdbx_strand_id
1 'polypeptide(L)' 'VSRLEGLCRPLGRSVLVSGAVAAEATTPLMPLGEHMLRGIASPCAVFTLPDA' A
#
# COMPACT_ATOMS: atom_id res chain seq x y z
N VAL A 1 -1.98 -12.57 -9.65
CA VAL A 1 -1.44 -11.78 -8.52
C VAL A 1 -1.85 -10.34 -8.72
N SER A 2 -2.57 -9.77 -7.75
CA SER A 2 -2.95 -8.35 -7.77
C SER A 2 -1.70 -7.47 -7.70
N ARG A 3 -1.76 -6.25 -8.26
CA ARG A 3 -0.58 -5.36 -8.38
C ARG A 3 0.06 -5.05 -7.02
N LEU A 4 -0.77 -4.91 -5.99
CA LEU A 4 -0.35 -4.59 -4.63
C LEU A 4 0.10 -5.83 -3.83
N GLU A 5 -0.50 -7.01 -4.07
CA GLU A 5 -0.11 -8.26 -3.39
C GLU A 5 1.37 -8.61 -3.61
N GLY A 6 1.90 -8.27 -4.78
CA GLY A 6 3.33 -8.45 -5.09
C GLY A 6 4.25 -7.68 -4.15
N LEU A 7 3.76 -6.62 -3.51
CA LEU A 7 4.51 -5.80 -2.56
C LEU A 7 4.42 -6.28 -1.10
N CYS A 8 3.44 -7.13 -0.75
CA CYS A 8 3.27 -7.58 0.63
C CYS A 8 4.52 -8.30 1.17
N ARG A 9 5.11 -9.18 0.36
CA ARG A 9 6.33 -9.92 0.72
C ARG A 9 7.57 -9.03 0.89
N PRO A 10 7.95 -8.18 -0.08
CA PRO A 10 9.13 -7.32 0.06
C PRO A 10 8.96 -6.24 1.13
N LEU A 11 7.74 -5.80 1.42
CA LEU A 11 7.48 -4.82 2.49
C LEU A 11 7.27 -5.46 3.86
N GLY A 12 7.24 -6.80 3.95
CA GLY A 12 7.03 -7.52 5.20
C GLY A 12 5.68 -7.24 5.86
N ARG A 13 4.67 -6.81 5.09
CA ARG A 13 3.33 -6.46 5.60
C ARG A 13 2.28 -7.39 5.03
N SER A 14 1.38 -7.86 5.89
CA SER A 14 0.27 -8.73 5.49
C SER A 14 -0.85 -7.99 4.78
N VAL A 15 -0.99 -6.68 5.05
CA VAL A 15 -2.04 -5.83 4.48
C VAL A 15 -1.39 -4.59 3.89
N LEU A 16 -1.70 -4.32 2.64
CA LEU A 16 -1.31 -3.09 1.96
C LEU A 16 -2.57 -2.41 1.42
N VAL A 17 -2.56 -1.09 1.45
CA VAL A 17 -3.68 -0.24 1.07
C VAL A 17 -3.18 0.81 0.07
N SER A 18 -3.92 1.02 -1.02
CA SER A 18 -3.61 2.07 -1.99
C SER A 18 -4.04 3.44 -1.48
N GLY A 19 -3.46 4.51 -2.03
CA GLY A 19 -3.85 5.88 -1.68
C GLY A 19 -5.35 6.18 -1.83
N ALA A 20 -6.03 5.59 -2.82
CA ALA A 20 -7.46 5.78 -3.01
C ALA A 20 -8.28 5.20 -1.84
N VAL A 21 -7.90 4.03 -1.33
CA VAL A 21 -8.57 3.43 -0.15
C VAL A 21 -8.15 4.17 1.13
N ALA A 22 -6.90 4.63 1.21
CA ALA A 22 -6.42 5.39 2.36
C ALA A 22 -7.14 6.74 2.53
N ALA A 23 -7.54 7.39 1.43
CA ALA A 23 -8.30 8.64 1.47
C ALA A 23 -9.69 8.49 2.10
N GLU A 24 -10.29 7.31 1.98
CA GLU A 24 -11.62 7.00 2.52
C GLU A 24 -11.56 6.28 3.89
N ALA A 25 -10.36 5.93 4.36
CA ALA A 25 -10.18 5.20 5.60
C ALA A 25 -10.26 6.13 6.82
N THR A 26 -11.12 5.78 7.78
CA THR A 26 -11.21 6.46 9.09
C THR A 26 -10.24 5.90 10.13
N THR A 27 -9.75 4.68 9.93
CA THR A 27 -8.72 4.08 10.78
C THR A 27 -7.36 4.70 10.45
N PRO A 28 -6.51 5.02 11.45
CA PRO A 28 -5.17 5.52 11.19
C PRO A 28 -4.35 4.52 10.38
N LEU A 29 -3.70 5.01 9.32
CA LEU A 29 -2.84 4.23 8.45
C LEU A 29 -1.40 4.74 8.53
N MET A 30 -0.46 3.81 8.49
CA MET A 30 0.98 4.11 8.44
C MET A 30 1.43 4.18 6.97
N PRO A 31 2.04 5.30 6.52
CA PRO A 31 2.56 5.42 5.17
C PRO A 31 3.82 4.54 5.00
N LEU A 32 3.92 3.84 3.87
CA LEU A 32 5.09 3.04 3.49
C LEU A 32 5.87 3.65 2.32
N GLY A 33 5.50 4.87 1.90
CA GLY A 33 6.11 5.58 0.78
C GLY A 33 5.47 5.24 -0.58
N GLU A 34 6.12 5.69 -1.64
CA GLU A 34 5.66 5.52 -3.01
C GLU A 34 6.38 4.35 -3.70
N HIS A 35 5.61 3.51 -4.39
CA HIS A 35 6.11 2.27 -5.01
C HIS A 35 5.68 2.19 -6.47
N MET A 36 6.61 1.79 -7.34
CA MET A 36 6.29 1.50 -8.75
C MET A 36 5.52 0.18 -8.84
N LEU A 37 4.30 0.25 -9.37
CA LEU A 37 3.45 -0.90 -9.63
C LEU A 37 3.49 -1.28 -11.10
N ARG A 38 3.52 -2.58 -11.40
CA ARG A 38 3.52 -3.08 -12.78
C ARG A 38 2.30 -2.53 -13.54
N GLY A 39 2.57 -1.82 -14.64
CA GLY A 39 1.53 -1.26 -15.51
C GLY A 39 0.89 0.05 -15.01
N ILE A 40 1.48 0.69 -13.99
CA ILE A 40 1.15 2.07 -13.62
C ILE A 40 2.32 2.97 -14.05
N ALA A 41 2.00 4.07 -14.73
CA ALA A 41 3.02 4.99 -15.25
C ALA A 41 3.70 5.83 -14.14
N SER A 42 3.03 5.99 -13.00
CA SER A 42 3.48 6.79 -11.87
C SER A 42 3.59 5.95 -10.59
N PRO A 43 4.50 6.31 -9.67
CA PRO A 43 4.55 5.70 -8.35
C PRO A 43 3.19 5.80 -7.65
N CYS A 44 2.84 4.77 -6.90
CA CYS A 44 1.64 4.77 -6.08
C CYS A 44 2.03 4.83 -4.61
N ALA A 45 1.44 5.77 -3.87
CA ALA A 45 1.54 5.78 -2.42
C ALA A 45 0.87 4.51 -1.84
N VAL A 46 1.60 3.82 -0.97
CA VAL A 46 1.15 2.60 -0.29
C VAL A 46 1.13 2.83 1.21
N PHE A 47 0.11 2.27 1.85
CA PHE A 47 -0.14 2.40 3.28
C PHE A 47 -0.36 1.01 3.90
N THR A 48 -0.18 0.90 5.21
CA THR A 48 -0.50 -0.29 5.99
C THR A 48 -1.23 0.10 7.26
N LEU A 49 -1.84 -0.88 7.92
CA LEU A 49 -2.27 -0.72 9.30
C LEU A 49 -1.03 -0.60 10.22
N PRO A 50 -1.10 0.23 11.27
CA PRO A 50 -0.07 0.25 12.31
C PRO A 50 0.02 -1.11 13.00
N ASP A 51 1.22 -1.47 13.44
CA ASP A 51 1.41 -2.63 14.31
C ASP A 51 0.71 -2.40 15.66
N ALA A 52 0.15 -3.46 16.22
CA ALA A 52 -0.55 -3.46 17.52
C ALA A 52 0.42 -3.52 18.70
#